data_AF-A0A7Z9IQB7-F1
#
_entry.id   AF-A0A7Z9IQB7-F1
#
_cell.length_a   1.000
_cell.length_b   1.000
_cell.length_c   1.000
_cell.angle_alpha   90.00
_cell.angle_beta   90.00
_cell.angle_gamma   90.00
#
_symmetry.space_group_name_H-M   'P 1'
#
loop_
_entity.id
_entity.type
_entity.pdbx_description
1 polymer ?
#
loop_
_entity_poly.entity_id
_entity_poly.type
_entity_poly.pdbx_seq_one_letter_code
_entity_poly.pdbx_strand_id
1 'polypeptide(L)'
;SMGGDLEINGLTIKTGNKELSSVDVKVPSDTSGSAFWLIAGACHPDSKITIPGMGMNPTRTGVLEVLASMNANIIIENEHLEGGEPTGDVTVSTSDLIATEISGVLIPRVVDELPILALAACFARGTTVIADAEELRVKESDRISATVDSLQRLGAQIEETSDGMRITGTHTLTGAEVETHGDHRIAMTNGIAGLLASGETTIGNSEDASVSYPSFWEVVSELQE
;
A
#
# COMPACT_ATOMS: atom_id res chain seq x y z
N SER A 1 22.14 3.90 14.08
CA SER A 1 21.95 3.29 15.41
C SER A 1 23.21 2.60 15.93
N MET A 2 23.88 1.72 15.16
CA MET A 2 25.04 0.91 15.60
C MET A 2 26.39 1.67 15.78
N GLY A 3 26.38 3.00 15.75
CA GLY A 3 27.59 3.83 15.95
C GLY A 3 28.50 4.01 14.73
N GLY A 4 28.13 3.51 13.55
CA GLY A 4 28.85 3.67 12.29
C GLY A 4 29.01 5.13 11.85
N ASP A 5 30.07 5.40 11.08
CA ASP A 5 30.38 6.72 10.54
C ASP A 5 29.82 6.85 9.11
N LEU A 6 28.87 7.76 8.94
CA LEU A 6 28.12 7.99 7.70
C LEU A 6 28.05 9.49 7.43
N GLU A 7 28.55 9.92 6.26
CA GLU A 7 28.36 11.27 5.72
C GLU A 7 27.44 11.16 4.50
N ILE A 8 26.31 11.88 4.54
CA ILE A 8 25.33 11.89 3.45
C ILE A 8 25.35 13.28 2.80
N ASN A 9 25.63 13.33 1.50
CA ASN A 9 25.60 14.56 0.70
C ASN A 9 24.82 14.30 -0.60
N GLY A 10 23.53 14.62 -0.59
CA GLY A 10 22.62 14.29 -1.69
C GLY A 10 22.58 12.78 -1.94
N LEU A 11 22.89 12.37 -3.17
CA LEU A 11 22.96 10.96 -3.57
C LEU A 11 24.33 10.31 -3.27
N THR A 12 25.26 11.02 -2.61
CA THR A 12 26.56 10.48 -2.22
C THR A 12 26.55 10.09 -0.75
N ILE A 13 26.81 8.82 -0.47
CA ILE A 13 27.02 8.31 0.89
C ILE A 13 28.50 7.94 1.02
N LYS A 14 29.18 8.51 2.01
CA LYS A 14 30.53 8.07 2.41
C LYS A 14 30.46 7.33 3.73
N THR A 15 31.23 6.26 3.82
CA THR A 15 31.30 5.42 5.01
C THR A 15 32.73 5.40 5.56
N GLY A 16 32.85 5.42 6.88
CA GLY A 16 34.13 5.27 7.58
C GLY A 16 34.34 3.86 8.11
N ASN A 17 35.59 3.51 8.43
CA ASN A 17 35.94 2.19 9.00
C ASN A 17 35.88 2.22 10.54
N LYS A 18 34.70 2.51 11.09
CA LYS A 18 34.46 2.55 12.54
C LYS A 18 33.88 1.23 13.03
N GLU A 19 34.33 0.75 14.18
CA GLU A 19 33.75 -0.44 14.82
C GLU A 19 32.27 -0.22 15.15
N LEU A 20 31.45 -1.22 14.79
CA LEU A 20 30.01 -1.22 15.06
C LEU A 20 29.74 -1.88 16.42
N SER A 21 28.74 -1.36 17.13
CA SER A 21 28.25 -1.95 18.38
C SER A 21 26.87 -2.55 18.19
N SER A 22 26.60 -3.68 18.87
CA SER A 22 25.25 -4.22 18.98
C SER A 22 24.34 -3.22 19.70
N VAL A 23 23.09 -3.14 19.24
CA VAL A 23 22.04 -2.32 19.86
C VAL A 23 20.77 -3.16 19.93
N ASP A 24 19.99 -2.95 20.98
CA ASP A 24 18.62 -3.45 21.03
C ASP A 24 17.76 -2.55 20.14
N VAL A 25 17.06 -3.15 19.18
CA VAL A 25 16.21 -2.44 18.22
C VAL A 25 14.85 -3.10 18.23
N LYS A 26 13.82 -2.30 18.50
CA LYS A 26 12.46 -2.67 18.16
C LYS A 26 12.20 -2.23 16.73
N VAL A 27 11.79 -3.16 15.88
CA VAL A 27 11.53 -2.90 14.46
C VAL A 27 10.13 -2.27 14.34
N PRO A 28 9.97 -1.09 13.70
CA PRO A 28 8.66 -0.51 13.44
C PRO A 28 7.79 -1.43 12.57
N SER A 29 6.47 -1.25 12.65
CA SER A 29 5.53 -1.93 11.75
C SER A 29 5.76 -1.48 10.31
N ASP A 30 5.75 -2.41 9.36
CA ASP A 30 6.04 -2.12 7.95
C ASP A 30 4.98 -1.19 7.35
N THR A 31 5.45 -0.08 6.78
CA THR A 31 4.63 0.89 6.06
C THR A 31 3.87 0.23 4.90
N SER A 32 4.51 -0.68 4.16
CA SER A 32 3.89 -1.31 2.99
C SER A 32 2.83 -2.35 3.37
N GLY A 33 3.05 -3.15 4.41
CA GLY A 33 2.02 -4.01 5.00
C GLY A 33 0.86 -3.20 5.60
N SER A 34 1.16 -2.05 6.21
CA SER A 34 0.16 -1.14 6.79
C SER A 34 -0.76 -0.51 5.74
N ALA A 35 -0.27 -0.30 4.51
CA ALA A 35 -1.04 0.29 3.42
C ALA A 35 -2.35 -0.47 3.14
N PHE A 36 -2.34 -1.80 3.17
CA PHE A 36 -3.54 -2.61 2.95
C PHE A 36 -4.67 -2.26 3.92
N TRP A 37 -4.34 -2.09 5.20
CA TRP A 37 -5.28 -1.74 6.25
C TRP A 37 -5.70 -0.27 6.21
N LEU A 38 -4.80 0.62 5.80
CA LEU A 38 -5.13 2.03 5.54
C LEU A 38 -6.18 2.16 4.42
N ILE A 39 -5.98 1.47 3.30
CA ILE A 39 -6.93 1.49 2.19
C ILE A 39 -8.25 0.81 2.58
N ALA A 40 -8.20 -0.34 3.29
CA ALA A 40 -9.40 -1.02 3.77
C ALA A 40 -10.25 -0.09 4.66
N GLY A 41 -9.63 0.57 5.65
CA GLY A 41 -10.33 1.49 6.55
C GLY A 41 -10.77 2.80 5.90
N ALA A 42 -10.12 3.24 4.81
CA ALA A 42 -10.57 4.41 4.06
C ALA A 42 -11.82 4.09 3.21
N CYS A 43 -11.86 2.90 2.61
CA CYS A 43 -12.87 2.54 1.60
C CYS A 43 -14.09 1.80 2.17
N HIS A 44 -13.92 1.02 3.24
CA HIS A 44 -15.03 0.25 3.82
C HIS A 44 -15.98 1.19 4.58
N PRO A 45 -17.31 1.06 4.41
CA PRO A 45 -18.29 1.87 5.15
C PRO A 45 -18.20 1.60 6.66
N ASP A 46 -18.47 2.63 7.47
CA ASP A 46 -18.52 2.56 8.94
C ASP A 46 -17.30 1.91 9.61
N SER A 47 -16.10 2.14 9.05
CA SER A 47 -14.85 1.55 9.51
C SER A 47 -13.94 2.56 10.22
N LYS A 48 -13.15 2.04 11.16
CA LYS A 48 -12.09 2.75 11.86
C LYS A 48 -11.00 1.76 12.26
N ILE A 49 -9.80 1.91 11.70
CA ILE A 49 -8.66 1.01 11.91
C ILE A 49 -7.50 1.82 12.48
N THR A 50 -6.87 1.32 13.54
CA THR A 50 -5.64 1.90 14.11
C THR A 50 -4.49 0.93 13.92
N ILE A 51 -3.40 1.42 13.33
CA ILE A 51 -2.17 0.69 13.09
C ILE A 51 -1.12 1.22 14.07
N PRO A 52 -0.79 0.47 15.14
CA PRO A 52 0.15 0.92 16.13
C PRO A 52 1.60 0.82 15.62
N GLY A 53 2.40 1.82 15.95
CA GLY A 53 3.84 1.84 15.68
C GLY A 53 4.21 1.67 14.21
N MET A 54 3.43 2.23 13.29
CA MET A 54 3.74 2.29 11.86
C MET A 54 5.03 3.05 11.61
N GLY A 55 5.91 2.52 10.77
CA GLY A 55 7.11 3.23 10.31
C GLY A 55 6.73 4.50 9.53
N MET A 56 7.31 5.63 9.94
CA MET A 56 7.02 6.97 9.41
C MET A 56 8.19 7.55 8.62
N ASN A 57 9.06 6.70 8.07
CA ASN A 57 10.20 7.16 7.28
C ASN A 57 9.71 7.92 6.03
N PRO A 58 10.10 9.19 5.81
CA PRO A 58 9.60 10.00 4.71
C PRO A 58 9.81 9.38 3.32
N THR A 59 10.79 8.49 3.16
CA THR A 59 11.03 7.77 1.90
C THR A 59 10.02 6.67 1.60
N ARG A 60 9.21 6.27 2.59
CA ARG A 60 8.25 5.16 2.54
C ARG A 60 6.81 5.57 2.82
N THR A 61 6.58 6.73 3.42
CA THR A 61 5.24 7.23 3.75
C THR A 61 4.50 7.88 2.58
N GLY A 62 4.91 7.64 1.33
CA GLY A 62 4.24 8.23 0.16
C GLY A 62 2.75 7.85 0.08
N VAL A 63 2.38 6.67 0.59
CA VAL A 63 0.97 6.23 0.68
C VAL A 63 0.11 7.18 1.51
N LEU A 64 0.65 7.76 2.59
CA LEU A 64 -0.07 8.72 3.44
C LEU A 64 -0.28 10.06 2.69
N GLU A 65 0.69 10.48 1.89
CA GLU A 65 0.57 11.68 1.05
C GLU A 65 -0.48 11.49 -0.05
N VAL A 66 -0.51 10.31 -0.68
CA VAL A 66 -1.54 9.96 -1.66
C VAL A 66 -2.91 9.94 -1.00
N LEU A 67 -3.08 9.24 0.12
CA LEU A 67 -4.36 9.16 0.83
C LEU A 67 -4.84 10.54 1.31
N ALA A 68 -3.94 11.40 1.80
CA ALA A 68 -4.27 12.78 2.15
C ALA A 68 -4.73 13.58 0.91
N SER A 69 -4.07 13.41 -0.24
CA SER A 69 -4.47 14.04 -1.51
C SER A 69 -5.81 13.52 -2.02
N MET A 70 -6.14 12.26 -1.70
CA MET A 70 -7.44 11.65 -1.93
C MET A 70 -8.49 12.02 -0.89
N ASN A 71 -8.21 12.93 0.06
CA ASN A 71 -9.13 13.34 1.13
C ASN A 71 -9.49 12.20 2.11
N ALA A 72 -8.55 11.29 2.39
CA ALA A 72 -8.71 10.29 3.43
C ALA A 72 -8.67 10.91 4.84
N ASN A 73 -9.53 10.41 5.73
CA ASN A 73 -9.56 10.76 7.14
C ASN A 73 -8.51 9.95 7.90
N ILE A 74 -7.33 10.56 8.06
CA ILE A 74 -6.19 9.97 8.74
C ILE A 74 -5.78 10.85 9.92
N ILE A 75 -5.56 10.21 11.06
CA ILE A 75 -5.03 10.81 12.28
C ILE A 75 -3.73 10.09 12.62
N ILE A 76 -2.68 10.87 12.92
CA ILE A 76 -1.37 10.36 13.33
C ILE A 76 -1.14 10.82 14.77
N GLU A 77 -0.86 9.89 15.66
CA GLU A 77 -0.63 10.12 17.09
C GLU A 77 0.62 9.38 17.56
N ASN A 78 1.07 9.69 18.79
CA ASN A 78 2.16 8.99 19.46
C ASN A 78 3.47 8.91 18.65
N GLU A 79 3.81 9.98 17.91
CA GLU A 79 5.05 10.04 17.13
C GLU A 79 6.29 10.00 18.03
N HIS A 80 7.21 9.09 17.74
CA HIS A 80 8.47 8.93 18.45
C HIS A 80 9.55 8.31 17.56
N LEU A 81 10.79 8.29 18.05
CA LEU A 81 11.88 7.56 17.42
C LEU A 81 12.03 6.18 18.08
N GLU A 82 12.04 5.13 17.27
CA GLU A 82 12.24 3.75 17.70
C GLU A 82 13.36 3.15 16.83
N GLY A 83 14.44 2.65 17.44
CA GLY A 83 15.57 2.09 16.67
C GLY A 83 16.33 3.08 15.78
N GLY A 84 16.03 4.38 15.85
CA GLY A 84 16.53 5.41 14.93
C GLY A 84 15.62 5.69 13.73
N GLU A 85 14.47 5.05 13.65
CA GLU A 85 13.43 5.30 12.65
C GLU A 85 12.26 6.06 13.29
N PRO A 86 11.67 7.05 12.58
CA PRO A 86 10.43 7.68 13.01
C PRO A 86 9.28 6.67 12.95
N THR A 87 8.41 6.72 13.96
CA THR A 87 7.31 5.78 14.15
C THR A 87 6.11 6.52 14.75
N GLY A 88 4.89 6.10 14.43
CA GLY A 88 3.65 6.66 15.01
C GLY A 88 2.47 5.71 14.89
N ASP A 89 1.42 5.99 15.65
CA ASP A 89 0.15 5.27 15.55
C ASP A 89 -0.71 5.98 14.50
N VAL A 90 -1.17 5.23 13.49
CA VAL A 90 -1.94 5.78 12.38
C VAL A 90 -3.35 5.23 12.42
N THR A 91 -4.33 6.10 12.62
CA THR A 91 -5.75 5.77 12.56
C THR A 91 -6.35 6.26 11.26
N VAL A 92 -6.97 5.36 10.51
CA VAL A 92 -7.79 5.67 9.34
C VAL A 92 -9.26 5.42 9.67
N SER A 93 -10.16 6.16 9.03
CA SER A 93 -11.60 5.91 9.09
C SER A 93 -12.23 6.08 7.71
N THR A 94 -13.47 5.59 7.56
CA THR A 94 -14.24 5.72 6.31
C THR A 94 -14.15 7.14 5.77
N SER A 95 -13.88 7.23 4.46
CA SER A 95 -13.53 8.49 3.80
C SER A 95 -14.26 8.66 2.47
N ASP A 96 -14.71 9.89 2.20
CA ASP A 96 -15.19 10.29 0.88
C ASP A 96 -14.00 10.62 -0.03
N LEU A 97 -13.42 9.58 -0.62
CA LEU A 97 -12.21 9.74 -1.43
C LEU A 97 -12.47 10.55 -2.71
N ILE A 98 -11.49 11.37 -3.10
CA ILE A 98 -11.45 12.09 -4.37
C ILE A 98 -10.29 11.60 -5.23
N ALA A 99 -10.46 11.67 -6.54
CA ALA A 99 -9.40 11.30 -7.46
C ALA A 99 -8.17 12.21 -7.34
N THR A 100 -7.00 11.66 -7.61
CA THR A 100 -5.71 12.37 -7.60
C THR A 100 -4.81 11.92 -8.76
N GLU A 101 -3.69 12.59 -8.96
CA GLU A 101 -2.61 12.12 -9.82
C GLU A 101 -1.46 11.58 -8.96
N ILE A 102 -0.88 10.45 -9.36
CA ILE A 102 0.28 9.81 -8.71
C ILE A 102 1.34 9.63 -9.81
N SER A 103 2.33 10.52 -9.84
CA SER A 103 3.35 10.57 -10.90
C SER A 103 4.66 11.18 -10.39
N GLY A 104 5.70 11.15 -11.23
CA GLY A 104 7.00 11.77 -10.97
C GLY A 104 7.65 11.34 -9.65
N VAL A 105 7.96 12.33 -8.80
CA VAL A 105 8.75 12.13 -7.57
C VAL A 105 8.05 11.26 -6.51
N LEU A 106 6.75 11.02 -6.66
CA LEU A 106 5.99 10.20 -5.74
C LEU A 106 6.17 8.70 -6.03
N ILE A 107 6.35 8.32 -7.30
CA ILE A 107 6.41 6.91 -7.72
C ILE A 107 7.45 6.09 -6.96
N PRO A 108 8.72 6.52 -6.80
CA PRO A 108 9.71 5.73 -6.07
C PRO A 108 9.36 5.51 -4.59
N ARG A 109 8.47 6.35 -4.02
CA ARG A 109 8.06 6.32 -2.62
C ARG A 109 6.80 5.49 -2.38
N VAL A 110 6.11 5.08 -3.44
CA VAL A 110 4.86 4.28 -3.40
C VAL A 110 4.86 3.09 -4.35
N VAL A 111 6.02 2.73 -4.91
CA VAL A 111 6.15 1.73 -5.98
C VAL A 111 5.56 0.38 -5.61
N ASP A 112 5.63 0.00 -4.33
CA ASP A 112 5.07 -1.26 -3.83
C ASP A 112 3.58 -1.12 -3.43
N GLU A 113 3.10 0.10 -3.20
CA GLU A 113 1.72 0.43 -2.82
C GLU A 113 0.81 0.76 -4.02
N LEU A 114 1.36 0.92 -5.23
CA LEU A 114 0.56 1.24 -6.40
C LEU A 114 -0.61 0.26 -6.69
N PRO A 115 -0.48 -1.08 -6.51
CA PRO A 115 -1.62 -1.98 -6.64
C PRO A 115 -2.77 -1.66 -5.67
N ILE A 116 -2.45 -1.42 -4.39
CA ILE A 116 -3.48 -1.14 -3.38
C ILE A 116 -4.03 0.29 -3.50
N LEU A 117 -3.23 1.25 -3.98
CA LEU A 117 -3.69 2.60 -4.31
C LEU A 117 -4.61 2.62 -5.54
N ALA A 118 -4.39 1.74 -6.52
CA ALA A 118 -5.31 1.54 -7.63
C ALA A 118 -6.68 1.03 -7.14
N LEU A 119 -6.69 0.11 -6.16
CA LEU A 119 -7.92 -0.32 -5.50
C LEU A 119 -8.63 0.86 -4.80
N ALA A 120 -7.90 1.70 -4.06
CA ALA A 120 -8.49 2.89 -3.42
C ALA A 120 -9.12 3.84 -4.46
N ALA A 121 -8.49 3.99 -5.63
CA ALA A 121 -9.02 4.81 -6.72
C ALA A 121 -10.34 4.31 -7.29
N CYS A 122 -10.65 3.01 -7.22
CA CYS A 122 -11.96 2.46 -7.58
C CYS A 122 -13.11 3.04 -6.73
N PHE A 123 -12.80 3.49 -5.52
CA PHE A 123 -13.75 4.08 -4.56
C PHE A 123 -13.65 5.62 -4.47
N ALA A 124 -12.88 6.26 -5.35
CA ALA A 124 -12.69 7.70 -5.35
C ALA A 124 -13.61 8.41 -6.36
N ARG A 125 -14.14 9.58 -6.01
CA ARG A 125 -14.90 10.41 -6.96
C ARG A 125 -13.97 11.01 -8.01
N GLY A 126 -14.13 10.60 -9.27
CA GLY A 126 -13.39 11.12 -10.42
C GLY A 126 -12.49 10.07 -11.07
N THR A 127 -11.47 10.53 -11.81
CA THR A 127 -10.48 9.65 -12.44
C THR A 127 -9.10 9.90 -11.86
N THR A 128 -8.55 8.90 -11.19
CA THR A 128 -7.16 8.88 -10.74
C THR A 128 -6.25 8.44 -11.88
N VAL A 129 -5.09 9.07 -11.99
CA VAL A 129 -4.06 8.71 -12.98
C VAL A 129 -2.78 8.32 -12.24
N ILE A 130 -2.25 7.14 -12.58
CA ILE A 130 -0.94 6.66 -12.16
C ILE A 130 -0.07 6.65 -13.42
N ALA A 131 1.06 7.35 -13.40
CA ALA A 131 1.99 7.51 -14.53
C ALA A 131 3.45 7.47 -14.06
N ASP A 132 4.40 7.38 -14.99
CA ASP A 132 5.85 7.26 -14.72
C ASP A 132 6.23 6.02 -13.87
N ALA A 133 5.46 4.93 -13.98
CA ALA A 133 5.55 3.72 -13.16
C ALA A 133 6.03 2.48 -13.93
N GLU A 134 6.81 2.63 -15.01
CA GLU A 134 7.27 1.52 -15.85
C GLU A 134 8.02 0.43 -15.07
N GLU A 135 8.66 0.79 -13.95
CA GLU A 135 9.38 -0.14 -13.07
C GLU A 135 8.47 -1.27 -12.53
N LEU A 136 7.15 -1.06 -12.45
CA LEU A 136 6.21 -2.09 -12.00
C LEU A 136 6.11 -3.28 -12.94
N ARG A 137 6.44 -3.09 -14.23
CA ARG A 137 6.34 -4.15 -15.23
C ARG A 137 7.39 -5.24 -15.07
N VAL A 138 8.43 -4.97 -14.29
CA VAL A 138 9.60 -5.85 -14.11
C VAL A 138 9.83 -6.26 -12.65
N LYS A 139 8.78 -6.20 -11.82
CA LYS A 139 8.81 -6.69 -10.44
C LYS A 139 8.66 -8.22 -10.44
N GLU A 140 8.11 -8.81 -9.38
CA GLU A 140 7.84 -10.25 -9.31
C GLU A 140 6.87 -10.70 -10.42
N SER A 141 5.98 -9.79 -10.81
CA SER A 141 5.10 -9.88 -11.96
C SER A 141 5.12 -8.57 -12.75
N ASP A 142 4.45 -8.52 -13.90
CA ASP A 142 3.99 -7.24 -14.44
C ASP A 142 2.84 -6.74 -13.56
N ARG A 143 3.19 -5.98 -12.51
CA ARG A 143 2.22 -5.51 -11.51
C ARG A 143 1.18 -4.57 -12.08
N ILE A 144 1.47 -3.88 -13.20
CA ILE A 144 0.48 -3.04 -13.88
C ILE A 144 -0.60 -3.95 -14.46
N SER A 145 -0.21 -4.88 -15.32
CA SER A 145 -1.17 -5.77 -15.97
C SER A 145 -1.91 -6.67 -14.98
N ALA A 146 -1.24 -7.18 -13.94
CA ALA A 146 -1.87 -8.01 -12.90
C ALA A 146 -2.91 -7.24 -12.07
N THR A 147 -2.63 -5.97 -11.74
CA THR A 147 -3.59 -5.09 -11.04
C THR A 147 -4.79 -4.80 -11.92
N VAL A 148 -4.56 -4.45 -13.19
CA VAL A 148 -5.61 -4.15 -14.16
C VAL A 148 -6.51 -5.37 -14.38
N ASP A 149 -5.95 -6.56 -14.63
CA ASP A 149 -6.70 -7.81 -14.79
C ASP A 149 -7.58 -8.10 -13.56
N SER A 150 -7.00 -8.05 -12.36
CA SER A 150 -7.72 -8.33 -11.11
C SER A 150 -8.88 -7.35 -10.88
N LEU A 151 -8.63 -6.05 -11.00
CA LEU A 151 -9.65 -5.03 -10.76
C LEU A 151 -10.73 -5.00 -11.86
N GLN A 152 -10.38 -5.26 -13.13
CA GLN A 152 -11.37 -5.38 -14.21
C GLN A 152 -12.31 -6.56 -14.00
N ARG A 153 -11.79 -7.72 -13.54
CA ARG A 153 -12.63 -8.88 -13.20
C ARG A 153 -13.64 -8.57 -12.10
N LEU A 154 -13.25 -7.71 -11.15
CA LEU A 154 -14.11 -7.21 -10.08
C LEU A 154 -15.06 -6.08 -10.52
N GLY A 155 -15.04 -5.70 -11.81
CA GLY A 155 -15.93 -4.70 -12.41
C GLY A 155 -15.44 -3.26 -12.29
N ALA A 156 -14.17 -3.02 -11.94
CA ALA A 156 -13.61 -1.67 -11.90
C ALA A 156 -13.49 -1.05 -13.30
N GLN A 157 -13.69 0.26 -13.39
CA GLN A 157 -13.39 1.02 -14.60
C GLN A 157 -11.92 1.46 -14.60
N ILE A 158 -11.04 0.57 -15.04
CA ILE A 158 -9.59 0.77 -15.08
C ILE A 158 -9.03 0.47 -16.48
N GLU A 159 -8.12 1.32 -16.93
CA GLU A 159 -7.41 1.22 -18.21
C GLU A 159 -5.91 1.13 -17.96
N GLU A 160 -5.25 0.16 -18.57
CA GLU A 160 -3.78 0.04 -18.59
C GLU A 160 -3.17 1.11 -19.51
N THR A 161 -2.07 1.74 -19.08
CA THR A 161 -1.17 2.53 -19.94
C THR A 161 0.22 1.92 -19.95
N SER A 162 1.10 2.33 -20.87
CA SER A 162 2.46 1.80 -20.97
C SER A 162 3.28 1.98 -19.69
N ASP A 163 2.98 3.00 -18.90
CA ASP A 163 3.70 3.49 -17.74
C ASP A 163 2.84 3.56 -16.48
N GLY A 164 1.64 2.98 -16.48
CA GLY A 164 0.75 3.03 -15.34
C GLY A 164 -0.68 2.64 -15.67
N MET A 165 -1.64 3.39 -15.13
CA MET A 165 -3.06 3.07 -15.20
C MET A 165 -3.94 4.29 -14.96
N ARG A 166 -5.12 4.30 -15.60
CA ARG A 166 -6.18 5.30 -15.38
C ARG A 166 -7.39 4.62 -14.76
N ILE A 167 -7.81 5.07 -13.58
CA ILE A 167 -8.89 4.46 -12.80
C ILE A 167 -10.01 5.48 -12.61
N THR A 168 -11.20 5.19 -13.11
CA THR A 168 -12.40 5.99 -12.84
C THR A 168 -13.19 5.32 -11.72
N GLY A 169 -13.36 6.01 -10.60
CA GLY A 169 -14.02 5.41 -9.46
C GLY A 169 -15.52 5.26 -9.68
N THR A 170 -16.00 4.05 -9.40
CA THR A 170 -17.40 3.63 -9.52
C THR A 170 -18.04 3.38 -8.15
N HIS A 171 -17.25 3.39 -7.07
CA HIS A 171 -17.64 3.09 -5.68
C HIS A 171 -18.16 1.67 -5.44
N THR A 172 -18.16 0.81 -6.45
CA THR A 172 -18.70 -0.55 -6.34
C THR A 172 -17.79 -1.52 -7.05
N LEU A 173 -17.51 -2.64 -6.38
CA LEU A 173 -16.92 -3.83 -6.97
C LEU A 173 -17.86 -5.01 -6.77
N THR A 174 -17.79 -5.99 -7.67
CA THR A 174 -18.54 -7.25 -7.58
C THR A 174 -17.55 -8.39 -7.51
N GLY A 175 -17.76 -9.33 -6.60
CA GLY A 175 -16.88 -10.47 -6.41
C GLY A 175 -16.75 -11.32 -7.66
N ALA A 176 -15.56 -11.86 -7.86
CA ALA A 176 -15.18 -12.65 -9.03
C ALA A 176 -14.03 -13.61 -8.69
N GLU A 177 -13.66 -14.46 -9.65
CA GLU A 177 -12.42 -15.22 -9.60
C GLU A 177 -11.24 -14.37 -10.10
N VAL A 178 -10.22 -14.20 -9.26
CA VAL A 178 -9.01 -13.41 -9.53
C VAL A 178 -7.75 -14.24 -9.27
N GLU A 179 -6.67 -13.90 -9.96
CA GLU A 179 -5.37 -14.57 -9.87
C GLU A 179 -4.31 -13.60 -9.31
N THR A 180 -3.32 -14.14 -8.60
CA THR A 180 -2.23 -13.36 -8.00
C THR A 180 -1.04 -13.15 -8.92
N HIS A 181 -0.93 -13.97 -9.98
CA HIS A 181 0.20 -13.99 -10.91
C HIS A 181 1.56 -14.22 -10.21
N GLY A 182 1.57 -14.94 -9.08
CA GLY A 182 2.80 -15.19 -8.31
C GLY A 182 3.28 -13.99 -7.47
N ASP A 183 2.46 -12.95 -7.30
CA ASP A 183 2.84 -11.69 -6.67
C ASP A 183 2.08 -11.46 -5.37
N HIS A 184 2.83 -11.34 -4.27
CA HIS A 184 2.30 -11.17 -2.93
C HIS A 184 1.53 -9.85 -2.76
N ARG A 185 1.89 -8.78 -3.46
CA ARG A 185 1.19 -7.49 -3.41
C ARG A 185 -0.15 -7.58 -4.13
N ILE A 186 -0.22 -8.32 -5.24
CA ILE A 186 -1.48 -8.59 -5.94
C ILE A 186 -2.38 -9.48 -5.08
N ALA A 187 -1.83 -10.51 -4.43
CA ALA A 187 -2.58 -11.37 -3.51
C ALA A 187 -3.22 -10.59 -2.35
N MET A 188 -2.45 -9.74 -1.68
CA MET A 188 -2.98 -8.91 -0.60
C MET A 188 -3.97 -7.86 -1.12
N THR A 189 -3.72 -7.27 -2.30
CA THR A 189 -4.66 -6.33 -2.93
C THR A 189 -5.99 -7.00 -3.24
N ASN A 190 -5.97 -8.21 -3.79
CA ASN A 190 -7.16 -9.01 -4.07
C ASN A 190 -7.91 -9.38 -2.78
N GLY A 191 -7.19 -9.65 -1.69
CA GLY A 191 -7.78 -9.87 -0.37
C GLY A 191 -8.58 -8.66 0.13
N ILE A 192 -7.98 -7.47 0.09
CA ILE A 192 -8.69 -6.23 0.46
C ILE A 192 -9.83 -5.92 -0.53
N ALA A 193 -9.64 -6.18 -1.82
CA ALA A 193 -10.69 -5.98 -2.81
C ALA A 193 -11.90 -6.88 -2.54
N GLY A 194 -11.67 -8.13 -2.11
CA GLY A 194 -12.73 -9.05 -1.69
C GLY A 194 -13.51 -8.57 -0.47
N LEU A 195 -12.87 -7.87 0.48
CA LEU A 195 -13.56 -7.24 1.62
C LEU A 195 -14.46 -6.07 1.20
N LEU A 196 -14.09 -5.37 0.12
CA LEU A 196 -14.81 -4.19 -0.37
C LEU A 196 -15.84 -4.52 -1.47
N ALA A 197 -15.73 -5.69 -2.09
CA ALA A 197 -16.61 -6.13 -3.16
C ALA A 197 -17.92 -6.73 -2.61
N SER A 198 -18.99 -6.59 -3.39
CA SER A 198 -20.25 -7.29 -3.13
C SER A 198 -20.23 -8.68 -3.74
N GLY A 199 -20.62 -9.70 -2.98
CA GLY A 199 -20.61 -11.11 -3.43
C GLY A 199 -19.29 -11.83 -3.13
N GLU A 200 -19.19 -13.08 -3.59
CA GLU A 200 -18.04 -13.95 -3.31
C GLU A 200 -16.86 -13.61 -4.24
N THR A 201 -15.68 -13.40 -3.65
CA THR A 201 -14.41 -13.25 -4.39
C THR A 201 -13.53 -14.45 -4.09
N THR A 202 -13.12 -15.17 -5.14
CA THR A 202 -12.24 -16.33 -5.02
C THR A 202 -10.86 -15.94 -5.55
N ILE A 203 -9.83 -16.10 -4.71
CA ILE A 203 -8.46 -15.70 -5.01
C ILE A 203 -7.63 -16.97 -5.25
N GLY A 204 -7.22 -17.20 -6.50
CA GLY A 204 -6.30 -18.28 -6.86
C GLY A 204 -4.89 -17.99 -6.33
N ASN A 205 -4.16 -19.03 -5.91
CA ASN A 205 -2.78 -18.92 -5.37
C ASN A 205 -2.65 -17.92 -4.20
N SER A 206 -3.64 -17.87 -3.31
CA SER A 206 -3.67 -16.95 -2.17
C SER A 206 -2.47 -17.10 -1.21
N GLU A 207 -1.78 -18.24 -1.24
CA GLU A 207 -0.55 -18.47 -0.49
C GLU A 207 0.57 -17.47 -0.80
N ASP A 208 0.57 -16.83 -1.98
CA ASP A 208 1.57 -15.85 -2.39
C ASP A 208 1.69 -14.68 -1.41
N ALA A 209 0.60 -14.29 -0.75
CA ALA A 209 0.61 -13.24 0.29
C ALA A 209 1.60 -13.57 1.43
N SER A 210 1.82 -14.86 1.70
CA SER A 210 2.67 -15.33 2.81
C SER A 210 4.16 -15.05 2.59
N VAL A 211 4.58 -14.72 1.36
CA VAL A 211 5.97 -14.34 1.05
C VAL A 211 6.42 -13.13 1.86
N SER A 212 5.53 -12.13 2.02
CA SER A 212 5.82 -10.92 2.80
C SER A 212 4.99 -10.79 4.07
N TYR A 213 3.80 -11.41 4.12
CA TYR A 213 2.87 -11.26 5.23
C TYR A 213 2.19 -12.60 5.58
N PRO A 214 2.89 -13.51 6.29
CA PRO A 214 2.40 -14.85 6.60
C PRO A 214 1.03 -14.91 7.29
N SER A 215 0.73 -13.96 8.17
CA SER A 215 -0.54 -13.89 8.91
C SER A 215 -1.60 -13.02 8.24
N PHE A 216 -1.41 -12.60 6.97
CA PHE A 216 -2.33 -11.69 6.30
C PHE A 216 -3.78 -12.21 6.32
N TRP A 217 -4.00 -13.46 5.93
CA TRP A 217 -5.34 -14.06 5.88
C TRP A 217 -5.96 -14.28 7.27
N GLU A 218 -5.14 -14.47 8.31
CA GLU A 218 -5.61 -14.55 9.70
C GLU A 218 -6.19 -13.19 10.11
N VAL A 219 -5.47 -12.09 9.85
CA VAL A 219 -5.94 -10.73 10.16
C VAL A 219 -7.17 -10.35 9.31
N VAL A 220 -7.23 -10.76 8.04
CA VAL A 220 -8.44 -10.56 7.21
C VAL A 220 -9.65 -11.23 7.85
N SER A 221 -9.47 -12.44 8.41
CA SER A 221 -10.57 -13.19 9.04
C SER A 221 -11.05 -12.52 10.34
N GLU A 222 -10.13 -11.97 11.15
CA GLU A 222 -10.46 -11.26 12.38
C GLU A 222 -11.28 -9.98 12.15
N LEU A 223 -11.22 -9.38 10.95
CA LEU A 223 -11.97 -8.16 10.60
C LEU A 223 -13.40 -8.43 10.12
N GLN A 224 -13.77 -9.69 9.85
CA GLN A 224 -15.11 -10.08 9.40
C GLN A 224 -16.07 -10.40 10.56
N GLU A 225 -15.57 -10.47 11.80
CA GLU A 225 -16.34 -10.72 13.03
C GLU A 225 -16.80 -9.42 13.71
#